data_AF-A0A1Y3AW81-F1
#
_entry.id   AF-A0A1Y3AW81-F1
#
_cell.length_a   1.000
_cell.length_b   1.000
_cell.length_c   1.000
_cell.angle_alpha   90.00
_cell.angle_beta   90.00
_cell.angle_gamma   90.00
#
_symmetry.space_group_name_H-M   'P 1'
#
loop_
_entity.id
_entity.type
_entity.pdbx_description
1 polymer ?
#
loop_
_entity_poly.entity_id
_entity_poly.type
_entity_poly.pdbx_seq_one_letter_code
_entity_poly.pdbx_strand_id
1 'polypeptide(L)'
;MTVKLDKLFYFRLIRTCPVISILTILSICFSLFAFIVYRDALPMFDDPIIGFEARNTELSNRINTWRLLIESTSWNGALSLYPKSSSSSNNNNDSVDDDNIRRTTNVQRIKSNKNKNNRNKLKNRKNKMKKSNQSLPTNPFESKNHFSNQFFCGKIVGDYVQIVIETNDGSNLLDIKSIRNLCQLDQRILRMENHDRKLLLNNSTIFTEFCESKNFDKCCPSWSLTNFLMIFANKTNCDQLNEEDVRKFIKHLDSCSPFYAGHYLNEDCSVEEPCPNTPPECFQHENLVFNVFHYLVDYRFMNMDKKILNHLVETSTDSIPFLTSTSIILPIAKSSKLMPYYENITNSLQQFSRSNENNPFSTLNLIQWFRPSSTSKSNHLSFDNVAVIAADMGLKYTLFNKSLISDLMLPSLA
;
A
#
# COMPACT_ATOMS: atom_id res chain seq x y z
N MET A 1 -56.24 36.06 -19.25
CA MET A 1 -55.59 37.32 -19.70
C MET A 1 -54.42 37.75 -18.80
N THR A 2 -54.41 37.33 -17.53
CA THR A 2 -53.35 37.58 -16.52
C THR A 2 -51.98 37.01 -16.90
N VAL A 3 -51.91 35.77 -17.41
CA VAL A 3 -50.63 35.11 -17.78
C VAL A 3 -49.83 35.85 -18.88
N LYS A 4 -50.50 36.63 -19.74
CA LYS A 4 -49.82 37.42 -20.79
C LYS A 4 -49.21 38.71 -20.24
N LEU A 5 -49.81 39.31 -19.21
CA LEU A 5 -49.30 40.54 -18.59
C LEU A 5 -47.99 40.28 -17.84
N ASP A 6 -47.91 39.18 -17.09
CA ASP A 6 -46.72 38.84 -16.29
C ASP A 6 -45.48 38.60 -17.17
N LYS A 7 -45.66 37.94 -18.32
CA LYS A 7 -44.59 37.76 -19.30
C LYS A 7 -44.13 39.08 -19.90
N LEU A 8 -45.04 40.00 -20.21
CA LEU A 8 -44.72 41.33 -20.73
C LEU A 8 -43.96 42.20 -19.71
N PHE A 9 -44.27 42.07 -18.41
CA PHE A 9 -43.54 42.73 -17.33
C PHE A 9 -42.11 42.20 -17.17
N TYR A 10 -41.91 40.89 -17.25
CA TYR A 10 -40.58 40.28 -17.24
C TYR A 10 -39.71 40.75 -18.42
N PHE A 11 -40.27 40.76 -19.65
CA PHE A 11 -39.57 41.27 -20.83
C PHE A 11 -39.25 42.77 -20.74
N ARG A 12 -40.15 43.56 -20.14
CA ARG A 12 -39.86 44.97 -19.85
C ARG A 12 -38.71 45.09 -18.85
N LEU A 13 -38.74 44.37 -17.73
CA LEU A 13 -37.69 44.42 -16.68
C LEU A 13 -36.29 44.13 -17.24
N ILE A 14 -36.15 43.08 -18.05
CA ILE A 14 -34.88 42.74 -18.72
C ILE A 14 -34.41 43.84 -19.67
N ARG A 15 -35.34 44.48 -20.39
CA ARG A 15 -35.02 45.51 -21.38
C ARG A 15 -34.70 46.87 -20.76
N THR A 16 -35.38 47.27 -19.68
CA THR A 16 -35.17 48.59 -19.06
C THR A 16 -33.93 48.64 -18.16
N CYS A 17 -33.58 47.56 -17.46
CA CYS A 17 -32.48 47.56 -16.50
C CYS A 17 -31.72 46.21 -16.46
N PRO A 18 -31.08 45.80 -17.57
CA PRO A 18 -30.38 44.51 -17.64
C PRO A 18 -29.27 44.38 -16.58
N VAL A 19 -28.56 45.47 -16.30
CA VAL A 19 -27.45 45.50 -15.33
C VAL A 19 -27.92 45.20 -13.90
N ILE A 20 -29.05 45.79 -13.46
CA ILE A 20 -29.60 45.57 -12.12
C ILE A 20 -30.09 44.13 -11.97
N SER A 21 -30.71 43.58 -13.01
CA SER A 21 -31.14 42.17 -13.01
C SER A 21 -29.95 41.20 -12.91
N ILE A 22 -28.83 41.50 -13.59
CA ILE A 22 -27.62 40.67 -13.52
C ILE A 22 -26.97 40.76 -12.13
N LEU A 23 -26.85 41.96 -11.55
CA LEU A 23 -26.24 42.16 -10.23
C LEU A 23 -27.03 41.47 -9.11
N THR A 24 -28.36 41.52 -9.17
CA THR A 24 -29.22 40.83 -8.18
C THR A 24 -29.08 39.32 -8.26
N ILE A 25 -29.06 38.75 -9.48
CA ILE A 25 -28.82 37.31 -9.67
C ILE A 25 -27.43 36.92 -9.19
N LEU A 26 -26.38 37.67 -9.55
CA LEU A 26 -25.02 37.40 -9.10
C LEU A 26 -24.90 37.45 -7.57
N SER A 27 -25.54 38.42 -6.93
CA SER A 27 -25.56 38.52 -5.47
C SER A 27 -26.23 37.30 -4.84
N ILE A 28 -27.37 36.84 -5.38
CA ILE A 28 -28.07 35.66 -4.87
C ILE A 28 -27.23 34.40 -5.07
N CYS A 29 -26.64 34.22 -6.25
CA CYS A 29 -25.75 33.08 -6.54
C CYS A 29 -24.53 33.06 -5.62
N PHE A 30 -23.89 34.22 -5.40
CA PHE A 30 -22.74 34.33 -4.52
C PHE A 30 -23.10 34.05 -3.06
N SER A 31 -24.23 34.58 -2.58
CA SER A 31 -24.71 34.30 -1.22
C SER A 31 -25.06 32.82 -1.01
N LEU A 32 -25.69 32.17 -2.00
CA LEU A 32 -25.98 30.73 -1.93
C LEU A 32 -24.71 29.88 -1.96
N PHE A 33 -23.77 30.22 -2.84
CA PHE A 33 -22.48 29.53 -2.92
C PHE A 33 -21.70 29.68 -1.60
N ALA A 34 -21.61 30.90 -1.08
CA ALA A 34 -20.95 31.16 0.20
C ALA A 34 -21.64 30.42 1.36
N PHE A 35 -22.97 30.34 1.35
CA PHE A 35 -23.71 29.60 2.37
C PHE A 35 -23.42 28.09 2.32
N ILE A 36 -23.40 27.49 1.14
CA ILE A 36 -23.09 26.05 0.96
C ILE A 36 -21.66 25.76 1.40
N VAL A 37 -20.69 26.54 0.93
CA VAL A 37 -19.26 26.33 1.25
C VAL A 37 -18.96 26.58 2.74
N TYR A 38 -19.67 27.50 3.40
CA TYR A 38 -19.44 27.81 4.80
C TYR A 38 -20.09 26.80 5.76
N ARG A 39 -21.27 26.25 5.40
CA ARG A 39 -21.96 25.29 6.26
C ARG A 39 -21.46 23.87 6.10
N ASP A 40 -21.29 23.45 4.86
CA ASP A 40 -21.02 22.06 4.56
C ASP A 40 -19.51 21.88 4.39
N ALA A 41 -18.95 20.93 5.12
CA ALA A 41 -17.59 20.49 4.82
C ALA A 41 -17.56 19.98 3.37
N LEU A 42 -16.49 20.31 2.65
CA LEU A 42 -16.31 19.82 1.29
C LEU A 42 -16.42 18.29 1.26
N PRO A 43 -17.15 17.72 0.30
CA PRO A 43 -17.28 16.28 0.21
C PRO A 43 -15.91 15.65 -0.01
N MET A 44 -15.54 14.69 0.84
CA MET A 44 -14.31 13.91 0.70
C MET A 44 -14.61 12.66 -0.12
N PHE A 45 -13.77 12.39 -1.13
CA PHE A 45 -13.91 11.25 -2.05
C PHE A 45 -12.80 10.21 -1.82
N ASP A 46 -12.37 10.04 -0.57
CA ASP A 46 -11.27 9.16 -0.22
C ASP A 46 -11.59 7.71 -0.60
N ASP A 47 -12.81 7.24 -0.34
CA ASP A 47 -13.21 5.88 -0.70
C ASP A 47 -14.24 5.89 -1.84
N PRO A 48 -13.84 5.50 -3.07
CA PRO A 48 -14.70 5.53 -4.25
C PRO A 48 -15.78 4.43 -4.26
N ILE A 49 -15.75 3.52 -3.28
CA ILE A 49 -16.69 2.39 -3.16
C ILE A 49 -17.82 2.73 -2.15
N ILE A 50 -17.74 3.88 -1.48
CA ILE A 50 -18.83 4.36 -0.62
C ILE A 50 -20.08 4.58 -1.48
N GLY A 51 -21.21 4.03 -1.04
CA GLY A 51 -22.49 4.18 -1.72
C GLY A 51 -22.87 3.03 -2.66
N PHE A 52 -21.99 2.04 -2.87
CA PHE A 52 -22.31 0.82 -3.63
C PHE A 52 -23.03 -0.27 -2.80
N GLU A 53 -23.44 0.04 -1.58
CA GLU A 53 -24.27 -0.85 -0.76
C GLU A 53 -25.73 -0.85 -1.23
N ALA A 54 -26.32 -2.03 -1.40
CA ALA A 54 -27.72 -2.18 -1.80
C ALA A 54 -28.67 -1.90 -0.62
N ARG A 55 -28.92 -0.62 -0.32
CA ARG A 55 -29.75 -0.19 0.82
C ARG A 55 -31.19 -0.72 0.73
N ASN A 56 -31.81 -0.90 1.89
CA ASN A 56 -33.21 -1.34 2.05
C ASN A 56 -33.54 -2.73 1.49
N THR A 57 -32.53 -3.55 1.23
CA THR A 57 -32.73 -4.97 0.90
C THR A 57 -32.69 -5.82 2.17
N GLU A 58 -33.36 -6.97 2.17
CA GLU A 58 -33.30 -7.91 3.29
C GLU A 58 -31.85 -8.33 3.58
N LEU A 59 -31.06 -8.55 2.52
CA LEU A 59 -29.64 -8.87 2.64
C LEU A 59 -28.84 -7.72 3.29
N SER A 60 -29.07 -6.47 2.88
CA SER A 60 -28.42 -5.31 3.50
C SER A 60 -28.80 -5.15 4.96
N ASN A 61 -30.08 -5.37 5.33
CA ASN A 61 -30.50 -5.34 6.72
C ASN A 61 -29.81 -6.43 7.55
N ARG A 62 -29.67 -7.65 7.02
CA ARG A 62 -28.94 -8.75 7.69
C ARG A 62 -27.45 -8.46 7.82
N ILE A 63 -26.80 -7.93 6.79
CA ILE A 63 -25.37 -7.57 6.84
C ILE A 63 -25.14 -6.39 7.80
N ASN A 64 -26.03 -5.40 7.80
CA ASN A 64 -25.91 -4.23 8.67
C ASN A 64 -26.15 -4.58 10.14
N THR A 65 -27.18 -5.38 10.44
CA THR A 65 -27.42 -5.90 11.80
C THR A 65 -26.24 -6.73 12.30
N TRP A 66 -25.65 -7.58 11.44
CA TRP A 66 -24.43 -8.31 11.77
C TRP A 66 -23.22 -7.40 12.05
N ARG A 67 -23.03 -6.34 11.25
CA ARG A 67 -21.96 -5.35 11.47
C ARG A 67 -22.13 -4.63 12.81
N LEU A 68 -23.34 -4.17 13.11
CA LEU A 68 -23.70 -3.52 14.37
C LEU A 68 -23.50 -4.47 15.57
N LEU A 69 -23.82 -5.75 15.40
CA LEU A 69 -23.55 -6.77 16.41
C LEU A 69 -22.04 -6.84 16.72
N ILE A 70 -21.20 -7.02 15.70
CA ILE A 70 -19.73 -7.07 15.87
C ILE A 70 -19.21 -5.81 16.56
N GLU A 71 -19.66 -4.64 16.12
CA GLU A 71 -19.27 -3.35 16.71
C GLU A 71 -19.70 -3.25 18.19
N SER A 72 -20.92 -3.70 18.51
CA SER A 72 -21.43 -3.72 19.88
C SER A 72 -20.80 -4.79 20.79
N THR A 73 -20.11 -5.78 20.20
CA THR A 73 -19.30 -6.78 20.93
C THR A 73 -17.81 -6.42 21.03
N SER A 74 -17.41 -5.27 20.48
CA SER A 74 -16.03 -4.78 20.56
C SER A 74 -15.62 -4.48 22.01
N TRP A 75 -14.34 -4.19 22.25
CA TRP A 75 -13.81 -3.92 23.59
C TRP A 75 -14.59 -2.83 24.35
N ASN A 76 -15.08 -1.80 23.64
CA ASN A 76 -15.88 -0.71 24.22
C ASN A 76 -17.40 -0.93 24.06
N GLY A 77 -17.80 -2.09 23.56
CA GLY A 77 -19.18 -2.44 23.26
C GLY A 77 -20.00 -2.79 24.50
N ALA A 78 -21.32 -2.61 24.40
CA ALA A 78 -22.25 -2.94 25.48
C ALA A 78 -22.45 -4.47 25.65
N LEU A 79 -22.13 -5.25 24.61
CA LEU A 79 -22.22 -6.71 24.63
C LEU A 79 -20.83 -7.29 24.91
N SER A 80 -20.75 -8.27 25.80
CA SER A 80 -19.52 -9.01 26.05
C SER A 80 -19.65 -10.42 25.50
N LEU A 81 -18.59 -10.88 24.82
CA LEU A 81 -18.47 -12.26 24.34
C LEU A 81 -18.35 -13.27 25.49
N TYR A 82 -17.88 -12.80 26.65
CA TYR A 82 -17.68 -13.62 27.82
C TYR A 82 -18.75 -13.28 28.87
N PRO A 83 -19.47 -14.27 29.40
CA PRO A 83 -20.34 -14.02 30.54
C PRO A 83 -19.46 -13.44 31.66
N LYS A 84 -19.80 -12.25 32.17
CA LYS A 84 -19.24 -11.80 33.45
C LYS A 84 -19.55 -12.92 34.43
N SER A 85 -18.53 -13.51 35.03
CA SER A 85 -18.76 -14.43 36.13
C SER A 85 -19.64 -13.69 37.12
N SER A 86 -20.78 -14.28 37.46
CA SER A 86 -21.58 -13.83 38.58
C SER A 86 -20.73 -14.09 39.83
N SER A 87 -19.79 -13.20 40.11
CA SER A 87 -19.20 -13.07 41.43
C SER A 87 -20.35 -12.59 42.31
N SER A 88 -21.02 -13.59 42.85
CA SER A 88 -22.01 -13.46 43.91
C SER A 88 -21.52 -12.45 44.94
N SER A 89 -22.46 -11.61 45.35
CA SER A 89 -22.43 -10.91 46.62
C SER A 89 -21.66 -11.69 47.68
N ASN A 90 -20.56 -11.12 48.13
CA ASN A 90 -20.30 -10.84 49.53
C ASN A 90 -18.93 -10.20 49.62
N ASN A 91 -18.92 -8.88 49.57
CA ASN A 91 -18.17 -8.08 50.53
C ASN A 91 -18.82 -6.71 50.56
N ASN A 92 -19.42 -6.43 51.72
CA ASN A 92 -19.93 -5.13 52.08
C ASN A 92 -18.82 -4.07 51.96
N ASN A 93 -19.28 -2.86 51.64
CA ASN A 93 -18.54 -1.59 51.61
C ASN A 93 -17.89 -1.30 50.26
N ASP A 94 -18.60 -0.61 49.38
CA ASP A 94 -18.31 0.81 49.19
C ASP A 94 -19.50 1.51 48.49
N SER A 95 -19.71 2.73 48.94
CA SER A 95 -20.78 3.65 48.61
C SER A 95 -20.95 3.87 47.11
N VAL A 96 -22.22 3.81 46.70
CA VAL A 96 -22.75 4.31 45.43
C VAL A 96 -22.41 5.79 45.29
N ASP A 97 -21.61 6.16 44.30
CA ASP A 97 -21.67 7.48 43.67
C ASP A 97 -22.24 7.30 42.27
N ASP A 98 -23.47 7.77 42.15
CA ASP A 98 -24.35 7.73 40.99
C ASP A 98 -24.22 9.08 40.27
N ASP A 99 -23.29 9.20 39.32
CA ASP A 99 -23.16 10.43 38.53
C ASP A 99 -23.71 10.27 37.11
N ASN A 100 -25.01 10.62 37.09
CA ASN A 100 -25.87 11.03 35.99
C ASN A 100 -25.19 11.68 34.78
N ILE A 101 -25.46 11.09 33.61
CA ILE A 101 -25.39 11.73 32.30
C ILE A 101 -26.39 12.89 32.27
N ARG A 102 -25.90 14.13 32.28
CA ARG A 102 -26.69 15.31 31.90
C ARG A 102 -26.27 15.84 30.53
N ARG A 103 -27.27 15.86 29.65
CA ARG A 103 -27.29 16.54 28.36
C ARG A 103 -27.08 18.06 28.52
N THR A 104 -26.42 18.60 27.49
CA THR A 104 -26.59 19.93 26.86
C THR A 104 -26.09 21.21 27.53
N THR A 105 -25.29 21.92 26.70
CA THR A 105 -25.27 23.37 26.41
C THR A 105 -24.55 24.36 27.34
N ASN A 106 -23.61 25.07 26.69
CA ASN A 106 -23.31 26.49 26.79
C ASN A 106 -22.53 27.07 27.99
N VAL A 107 -21.37 27.63 27.61
CA VAL A 107 -20.88 28.99 27.93
C VAL A 107 -19.97 29.18 29.16
N GLN A 108 -18.83 29.83 28.85
CA GLN A 108 -17.95 30.68 29.65
C GLN A 108 -16.86 30.08 30.56
N ARG A 109 -15.61 30.25 30.06
CA ARG A 109 -14.46 30.89 30.72
C ARG A 109 -14.57 31.08 32.25
N ILE A 110 -13.56 30.57 32.97
CA ILE A 110 -12.76 31.35 33.93
C ILE A 110 -11.34 30.74 33.98
N LYS A 111 -10.34 31.63 33.91
CA LYS A 111 -8.91 31.38 34.13
C LYS A 111 -8.61 31.23 35.62
N SER A 112 -7.63 30.41 36.00
CA SER A 112 -6.72 30.77 37.09
C SER A 112 -5.37 30.07 37.00
N ASN A 113 -4.33 30.90 36.88
CA ASN A 113 -2.93 30.60 37.18
C ASN A 113 -2.75 30.00 38.59
N LYS A 114 -1.81 29.07 38.76
CA LYS A 114 -0.71 29.23 39.74
C LYS A 114 0.45 28.26 39.55
N ASN A 115 1.61 28.80 39.87
CA ASN A 115 2.99 28.38 39.65
C ASN A 115 3.45 27.09 40.35
N LYS A 116 4.37 26.39 39.66
CA LYS A 116 5.75 26.05 40.07
C LYS A 116 6.03 25.96 41.59
N ASN A 117 6.33 24.75 42.07
CA ASN A 117 7.65 24.32 42.59
C ASN A 117 7.49 23.15 43.58
N ASN A 118 8.12 22.00 43.28
CA ASN A 118 9.19 21.44 44.11
C ASN A 118 9.63 20.07 43.60
N ARG A 119 10.78 20.08 42.93
CA ARG A 119 11.68 18.92 42.82
C ARG A 119 12.21 18.60 44.21
N ASN A 120 12.31 17.30 44.50
CA ASN A 120 13.19 16.61 45.46
C ASN A 120 12.42 15.75 46.48
N LYS A 121 12.14 14.50 46.10
CA LYS A 121 12.21 13.31 46.99
C LYS A 121 11.87 12.05 46.20
N LEU A 122 12.85 11.51 45.47
CA LEU A 122 12.79 10.16 44.91
C LEU A 122 14.20 9.56 44.88
N LYS A 123 14.75 9.34 46.09
CA LYS A 123 15.80 8.36 46.34
C LYS A 123 15.55 7.74 47.70
N ASN A 124 15.19 6.46 47.67
CA ASN A 124 15.31 5.44 48.72
C ASN A 124 14.03 4.63 48.87
N ARG A 125 13.92 3.57 48.06
CA ARG A 125 13.52 2.22 48.54
C ARG A 125 13.55 1.22 47.38
N LYS A 126 14.77 0.91 46.92
CA LYS A 126 15.06 -0.44 46.40
C LYS A 126 15.46 -1.29 47.59
N ASN A 127 14.75 -2.41 47.79
CA ASN A 127 15.22 -3.70 48.33
C ASN A 127 14.18 -4.36 49.23
N LYS A 128 13.39 -5.28 48.64
CA LYS A 128 12.80 -6.52 49.18
C LYS A 128 11.70 -6.97 48.20
N MET A 129 11.49 -8.22 47.82
CA MET A 129 12.28 -9.43 47.67
C MET A 129 11.43 -10.33 46.74
N LYS A 130 12.10 -10.92 45.74
CA LYS A 130 11.80 -12.07 44.88
C LYS A 130 10.50 -12.92 45.04
N LYS A 131 10.01 -13.29 43.84
CA LYS A 131 9.48 -14.60 43.35
C LYS A 131 8.03 -15.02 43.68
N SER A 132 7.21 -15.04 42.63
CA SER A 132 6.32 -16.17 42.31
C SER A 132 6.28 -16.35 40.79
N ASN A 133 6.71 -17.52 40.32
CA ASN A 133 6.68 -17.92 38.92
C ASN A 133 5.27 -18.42 38.58
N GLN A 134 4.58 -17.75 37.66
CA GLN A 134 3.51 -18.38 36.89
C GLN A 134 3.44 -17.68 35.53
N SER A 135 3.83 -18.40 34.49
CA SER A 135 3.85 -17.95 33.10
C SER A 135 2.42 -17.74 32.59
N LEU A 136 2.06 -16.48 32.34
CA LEU A 136 0.94 -16.13 31.46
C LEU A 136 1.35 -16.31 29.98
N PRO A 137 0.40 -16.62 29.08
CA PRO A 137 0.69 -16.83 27.67
C PRO A 137 1.19 -15.54 27.02
N THR A 138 2.31 -15.64 26.32
CA THR A 138 2.98 -14.53 25.62
C THR A 138 2.03 -13.96 24.55
N ASN A 139 1.86 -12.64 24.55
CA ASN A 139 1.19 -11.91 23.48
C ASN A 139 1.87 -12.22 22.13
N PRO A 140 1.14 -12.34 21.01
CA PRO A 140 1.72 -12.59 19.67
C PRO A 140 2.53 -11.43 19.09
N PHE A 141 2.75 -10.35 19.85
CA PHE A 141 3.34 -9.10 19.39
C PHE A 141 4.58 -8.76 20.22
N GLU A 142 5.52 -9.69 20.30
CA GLU A 142 6.86 -9.39 20.76
C GLU A 142 7.81 -9.58 19.58
N SER A 143 8.05 -8.48 18.86
CA SER A 143 9.08 -8.36 17.83
C SER A 143 10.43 -8.63 18.49
N LYS A 144 10.83 -9.90 18.54
CA LYS A 144 12.23 -10.24 18.71
C LYS A 144 12.95 -9.67 17.51
N ASN A 145 13.71 -8.60 17.75
CA ASN A 145 14.76 -8.13 16.86
C ASN A 145 15.81 -9.25 16.74
N HIS A 146 15.48 -10.29 15.98
CA HIS A 146 16.46 -11.21 15.43
C HIS A 146 17.16 -10.42 14.33
N PHE A 147 18.34 -9.87 14.64
CA PHE A 147 19.31 -9.52 13.61
C PHE A 147 19.71 -10.84 12.93
N SER A 148 18.90 -11.31 12.00
CA SER A 148 19.19 -12.48 11.20
C SER A 148 20.23 -12.06 10.15
N ASN A 149 21.32 -12.84 10.03
CA ASN A 149 22.31 -12.74 8.94
C ASN A 149 21.71 -13.08 7.55
N GLN A 150 20.38 -13.09 7.42
CA GLN A 150 19.64 -13.32 6.20
C GLN A 150 19.79 -12.13 5.26
N PHE A 151 19.92 -12.41 3.97
CA PHE A 151 20.03 -11.47 2.87
C PHE A 151 18.78 -10.59 2.73
N PHE A 152 17.59 -11.15 2.92
CA PHE A 152 16.31 -10.41 2.87
C PHE A 152 15.84 -9.97 4.25
N CYS A 153 14.94 -8.97 4.32
CA CYS A 153 14.38 -8.43 5.57
C CYS A 153 13.53 -9.42 6.39
N GLY A 154 13.14 -10.55 5.80
CA GLY A 154 12.34 -11.57 6.47
C GLY A 154 11.58 -12.41 5.45
N LYS A 155 10.45 -12.96 5.89
CA LYS A 155 9.51 -13.70 5.05
C LYS A 155 8.68 -12.73 4.19
N ILE A 156 8.18 -13.21 3.05
CA ILE A 156 7.34 -12.43 2.15
C ILE A 156 5.92 -12.36 2.72
N VAL A 157 5.42 -11.15 2.97
CA VAL A 157 4.06 -10.89 3.48
C VAL A 157 3.22 -10.18 2.41
N GLY A 158 1.91 -10.49 2.37
CA GLY A 158 0.97 -9.90 1.40
C GLY A 158 0.83 -8.37 1.47
N ASP A 159 1.28 -7.75 2.57
CA ASP A 159 1.23 -6.30 2.78
C ASP A 159 2.40 -5.55 2.13
N TYR A 160 3.42 -6.23 1.61
CA TYR A 160 4.48 -5.58 0.86
C TYR A 160 4.04 -5.17 -0.56
N VAL A 161 4.67 -4.13 -1.10
CA VAL A 161 4.45 -3.67 -2.47
C VAL A 161 4.94 -4.74 -3.45
N GLN A 162 4.01 -5.26 -4.26
CA GLN A 162 4.28 -6.23 -5.32
C GLN A 162 4.12 -5.57 -6.69
N ILE A 163 5.03 -5.93 -7.59
CA ILE A 163 5.16 -5.41 -8.93
C ILE A 163 5.25 -6.61 -9.88
N VAL A 164 4.34 -6.70 -10.85
CA VAL A 164 4.33 -7.81 -11.82
C VAL A 164 4.81 -7.31 -13.17
N ILE A 165 5.89 -7.91 -13.66
CA ILE A 165 6.56 -7.57 -14.91
C ILE A 165 6.32 -8.71 -15.90
N GLU A 166 6.05 -8.37 -17.15
CA GLU A 166 5.92 -9.31 -18.27
C GLU A 166 6.75 -8.86 -19.46
N THR A 167 7.07 -9.76 -20.39
CA THR A 167 7.76 -9.40 -21.63
C THR A 167 6.77 -8.95 -22.71
N ASN A 168 7.03 -7.80 -23.36
CA ASN A 168 6.24 -7.30 -24.48
C ASN A 168 6.31 -8.24 -25.70
N ASP A 169 7.52 -8.75 -25.98
CA ASP A 169 7.81 -9.57 -27.15
C ASP A 169 7.54 -11.07 -26.88
N GLY A 170 7.03 -11.39 -25.68
CA GLY A 170 6.86 -12.76 -25.21
C GLY A 170 8.19 -13.51 -25.03
N SER A 171 9.33 -12.83 -24.91
CA SER A 171 10.64 -13.47 -24.69
C SER A 171 10.74 -14.11 -23.30
N ASN A 172 11.68 -15.05 -23.14
CA ASN A 172 11.89 -15.71 -21.86
C ASN A 172 12.61 -14.78 -20.86
N LEU A 173 12.03 -14.59 -19.69
CA LEU A 173 12.63 -13.82 -18.58
C LEU A 173 13.82 -14.54 -17.93
N LEU A 174 13.95 -15.85 -18.15
CA LEU A 174 15.08 -16.67 -17.68
C LEU A 174 16.29 -16.63 -18.62
N ASP A 175 16.42 -15.61 -19.46
CA ASP A 175 17.64 -15.34 -20.23
C ASP A 175 18.56 -14.36 -19.49
N ILE A 176 19.87 -14.44 -19.71
CA ILE A 176 20.85 -13.57 -19.04
C ILE A 176 20.59 -12.10 -19.35
N LYS A 177 20.15 -11.77 -20.57
CA LYS A 177 19.81 -10.40 -20.96
C LYS A 177 18.61 -9.90 -20.15
N SER A 178 17.54 -10.70 -20.08
CA SER A 178 16.33 -10.40 -19.31
C SER A 178 16.63 -10.27 -17.81
N ILE A 179 17.44 -11.16 -17.24
CA ILE A 179 17.89 -11.10 -15.84
C ILE A 179 18.66 -9.82 -15.54
N ARG A 180 19.57 -9.41 -16.43
CA ARG A 180 20.29 -8.13 -16.28
C ARG A 180 19.35 -6.93 -16.36
N ASN A 181 18.37 -6.96 -17.27
CA ASN A 181 17.36 -5.92 -17.38
C ASN A 181 16.49 -5.84 -16.11
N LEU A 182 16.01 -6.97 -15.59
CA LEU A 182 15.25 -7.03 -14.34
C LEU A 182 16.05 -6.49 -13.15
N CYS A 183 17.35 -6.81 -13.07
CA CYS A 183 18.18 -6.28 -12.00
C CYS A 183 18.40 -4.77 -12.12
N GLN A 184 18.68 -4.26 -13.33
CA GLN A 184 18.83 -2.82 -13.54
C GLN A 184 17.53 -2.07 -13.23
N LEU A 185 16.37 -2.68 -13.50
CA LEU A 185 15.06 -2.13 -13.16
C LEU A 185 14.90 -2.04 -11.64
N ASP A 186 15.19 -3.13 -10.92
CA ASP A 186 15.14 -3.17 -9.45
C ASP A 186 16.05 -2.12 -8.83
N GLN A 187 17.34 -2.11 -9.19
CA GLN A 187 18.34 -1.23 -8.58
C GLN A 187 18.14 0.24 -8.95
N ARG A 188 17.92 0.55 -10.24
CA ARG A 188 17.91 1.95 -10.71
C ARG A 188 16.55 2.61 -10.56
N ILE A 189 15.46 1.89 -10.84
CA ILE A 189 14.11 2.49 -10.90
C ILE A 189 13.36 2.23 -9.61
N LEU A 190 13.30 0.98 -9.15
CA LEU A 190 12.48 0.64 -7.98
C LEU A 190 13.13 1.12 -6.68
N ARG A 191 14.43 0.84 -6.52
CA ARG A 191 15.21 1.16 -5.31
C ARG A 191 15.94 2.50 -5.39
N MET A 192 15.97 3.13 -6.58
CA MET A 192 16.61 4.44 -6.84
C MET A 192 18.08 4.54 -6.39
N GLU A 193 18.86 3.46 -6.45
CA GLU A 193 20.21 3.38 -5.86
C GLU A 193 21.26 4.27 -6.56
N ASN A 194 21.00 4.73 -7.78
CA ASN A 194 21.96 5.44 -8.63
C ASN A 194 21.53 6.85 -9.06
N HIS A 195 20.48 7.44 -8.47
CA HIS A 195 20.22 8.85 -8.68
C HIS A 195 21.28 9.67 -7.93
N ASP A 196 22.08 10.45 -8.66
CA ASP A 196 23.20 11.25 -8.17
C ASP A 196 22.96 11.80 -6.76
N ARG A 197 23.82 11.42 -5.81
CA ARG A 197 23.86 11.94 -4.43
C ARG A 197 23.87 13.47 -4.36
N LYS A 198 24.12 14.19 -5.46
CA LYS A 198 24.09 15.65 -5.53
C LYS A 198 22.66 16.23 -5.58
N LEU A 199 21.64 15.41 -5.87
CA LEU A 199 20.22 15.75 -5.80
C LEU A 199 19.55 15.24 -4.50
N LEU A 200 20.34 15.07 -3.42
CA LEU A 200 19.88 14.68 -2.08
C LEU A 200 18.94 15.71 -1.42
N LEU A 201 18.62 16.82 -2.08
CA LEU A 201 17.86 17.88 -1.44
C LEU A 201 16.34 17.74 -1.50
N ASN A 202 15.70 16.88 -2.30
CA ASN A 202 14.21 16.78 -2.22
C ASN A 202 13.51 15.47 -2.65
N ASN A 203 14.06 14.58 -3.49
CA ASN A 203 13.24 13.49 -4.10
C ASN A 203 13.76 12.03 -3.99
N SER A 204 15.04 11.79 -3.68
CA SER A 204 15.58 10.41 -3.62
C SER A 204 15.37 9.70 -2.27
N THR A 205 14.69 10.35 -1.31
CA THR A 205 14.58 9.89 0.08
C THR A 205 13.37 8.99 0.33
N ILE A 206 12.39 8.93 -0.58
CA ILE A 206 11.11 8.29 -0.28
C ILE A 206 11.26 6.77 -0.15
N PHE A 207 11.99 6.12 -1.05
CA PHE A 207 12.26 4.67 -0.93
C PHE A 207 13.03 4.37 0.36
N THR A 208 14.08 5.16 0.64
CA THR A 208 14.92 4.97 1.83
C THR A 208 14.21 5.27 3.16
N GLU A 209 13.17 6.11 3.13
CA GLU A 209 12.37 6.45 4.31
C GLU A 209 11.38 5.34 4.68
N PHE A 210 10.80 4.68 3.67
CA PHE A 210 9.75 3.66 3.88
C PHE A 210 10.24 2.22 3.75
N CYS A 211 11.49 1.99 3.34
CA CYS A 211 12.03 0.64 3.24
C CYS A 211 12.30 0.03 4.62
N GLU A 212 12.12 -1.27 4.72
CA GLU A 212 12.58 -2.04 5.85
C GLU A 212 14.12 -2.16 5.79
N SER A 213 14.76 -1.94 6.93
CA SER A 213 16.22 -1.98 7.07
C SER A 213 16.62 -2.79 8.29
N LYS A 214 17.71 -3.55 8.16
CA LYS A 214 18.23 -4.40 9.25
C LYS A 214 19.29 -3.70 10.09
N ASN A 215 20.19 -2.93 9.46
CA ASN A 215 21.37 -2.35 10.11
C ASN A 215 21.77 -1.04 9.39
N PHE A 216 21.83 0.08 10.12
CA PHE A 216 22.40 1.36 9.66
C PHE A 216 21.73 1.98 8.42
N ASP A 217 20.41 2.14 8.41
CA ASP A 217 19.65 2.84 7.36
C ASP A 217 19.81 2.28 5.94
N LYS A 218 20.41 1.08 5.78
CA LYS A 218 20.51 0.41 4.49
C LYS A 218 19.26 -0.44 4.25
N CYS A 219 18.48 -0.05 3.24
CA CYS A 219 17.33 -0.82 2.79
C CYS A 219 17.70 -2.25 2.42
N CYS A 220 16.83 -3.18 2.75
CA CYS A 220 16.94 -4.55 2.28
C CYS A 220 16.82 -4.65 0.74
N PRO A 221 17.38 -5.71 0.16
CA PRO A 221 17.08 -6.10 -1.22
C PRO A 221 15.61 -6.48 -1.40
N SER A 222 15.08 -6.25 -2.59
CA SER A 222 13.74 -6.71 -3.02
C SER A 222 13.73 -8.23 -3.18
N TRP A 223 12.62 -8.90 -2.86
CA TRP A 223 12.44 -10.30 -3.25
C TRP A 223 12.15 -10.36 -4.75
N SER A 224 13.12 -10.82 -5.53
CA SER A 224 13.04 -10.91 -6.98
C SER A 224 13.81 -12.12 -7.47
N LEU A 225 13.47 -12.61 -8.66
CA LEU A 225 14.15 -13.74 -9.30
C LEU A 225 15.65 -13.48 -9.44
N THR A 226 16.05 -12.24 -9.73
CA THR A 226 17.45 -11.83 -9.88
C THR A 226 18.20 -11.86 -8.55
N ASN A 227 17.56 -11.41 -7.46
CA ASN A 227 18.19 -11.39 -6.14
C ASN A 227 18.34 -12.82 -5.59
N PHE A 228 17.35 -13.70 -5.80
CA PHE A 228 17.49 -15.12 -5.50
C PHE A 228 18.59 -15.80 -6.32
N LEU A 229 18.67 -15.50 -7.62
CA LEU A 229 19.74 -16.01 -8.48
C LEU A 229 21.13 -15.57 -8.00
N MET A 230 21.28 -14.32 -7.53
CA MET A 230 22.53 -13.83 -6.96
C MET A 230 22.94 -14.60 -5.69
N ILE A 231 21.99 -14.85 -4.78
CA ILE A 231 22.24 -15.63 -3.55
C ILE A 231 22.65 -17.07 -3.92
N PHE A 232 21.96 -17.68 -4.88
CA PHE A 232 22.26 -19.03 -5.36
C PHE A 232 23.65 -19.11 -6.00
N ALA A 233 24.02 -18.13 -6.82
CA ALA A 233 25.34 -18.07 -7.46
C ALA A 233 26.46 -17.55 -6.53
N ASN A 234 26.12 -17.17 -5.29
CA ASN A 234 27.02 -16.52 -4.33
C ASN A 234 27.74 -15.28 -4.92
N LYS A 235 26.96 -14.43 -5.60
CA LYS A 235 27.43 -13.18 -6.23
C LYS A 235 26.77 -11.98 -5.57
N THR A 236 27.47 -10.85 -5.55
CA THR A 236 27.00 -9.64 -4.89
C THR A 236 26.40 -8.63 -5.86
N ASN A 237 26.86 -8.63 -7.12
CA ASN A 237 26.44 -7.70 -8.15
C ASN A 237 25.88 -8.43 -9.37
N CYS A 238 24.87 -7.84 -10.00
CA CYS A 238 24.20 -8.42 -11.17
C CYS A 238 25.09 -8.49 -12.41
N ASP A 239 26.08 -7.60 -12.54
CA ASP A 239 27.02 -7.61 -13.66
C ASP A 239 27.92 -8.86 -13.67
N GLN A 240 28.05 -9.53 -12.51
CA GLN A 240 28.83 -10.75 -12.39
C GLN A 240 28.05 -11.99 -12.84
N LEU A 241 26.73 -11.89 -13.07
CA LEU A 241 25.90 -13.02 -13.49
C LEU A 241 26.20 -13.40 -14.96
N ASN A 242 26.30 -14.71 -15.18
CA ASN A 242 26.58 -15.33 -16.47
C ASN A 242 25.50 -16.37 -16.81
N GLU A 243 25.46 -16.80 -18.07
CA GLU A 243 24.50 -17.83 -18.56
C GLU A 243 24.60 -19.15 -17.79
N GLU A 244 25.80 -19.52 -17.33
CA GLU A 244 26.00 -20.75 -16.59
C GLU A 244 25.35 -20.72 -15.21
N ASP A 245 25.30 -19.56 -14.55
CA ASP A 245 24.61 -19.41 -13.27
C ASP A 245 23.10 -19.61 -13.45
N VAL A 246 22.56 -19.01 -14.51
CA VAL A 246 21.14 -19.12 -14.89
C VAL A 246 20.78 -20.58 -15.20
N ARG A 247 21.62 -21.29 -15.97
CA ARG A 247 21.40 -22.71 -16.29
C ARG A 247 21.38 -23.59 -15.03
N LYS A 248 22.34 -23.39 -14.12
CA LYS A 248 22.40 -24.13 -12.85
C LYS A 248 21.19 -23.84 -11.97
N PHE A 249 20.76 -22.59 -11.91
CA PHE A 249 19.59 -22.16 -11.16
C PHE A 249 18.31 -22.81 -11.68
N ILE A 250 18.11 -22.83 -13.00
CA ILE A 250 16.97 -23.49 -13.64
C ILE A 250 16.98 -25.00 -13.34
N LYS A 251 18.14 -25.65 -13.47
CA LYS A 251 18.27 -27.09 -13.17
C LYS A 251 17.95 -27.39 -11.71
N HIS A 252 18.38 -26.52 -10.80
CA HIS A 252 18.08 -26.66 -9.38
C HIS A 252 16.57 -26.55 -9.10
N LEU A 253 15.92 -25.52 -9.66
CA LEU A 253 14.46 -25.35 -9.56
C LEU A 253 13.69 -26.55 -10.13
N ASP A 254 14.11 -27.09 -11.28
CA ASP A 254 13.43 -28.25 -11.88
C ASP A 254 13.60 -29.50 -11.01
N SER A 255 14.79 -29.75 -10.48
CA SER A 255 15.05 -30.89 -9.59
C SER A 255 14.25 -30.84 -8.29
N CYS A 256 13.99 -29.64 -7.77
CA CYS A 256 13.22 -29.44 -6.53
C CYS A 256 11.71 -29.26 -6.77
N SER A 257 11.29 -29.03 -8.01
CA SER A 257 9.88 -28.82 -8.37
C SER A 257 8.92 -29.94 -7.93
N PRO A 258 9.27 -31.25 -7.92
CA PRO A 258 8.35 -32.29 -7.47
C PRO A 258 8.05 -32.21 -5.97
N PHE A 259 9.00 -31.75 -5.14
CA PHE A 259 8.80 -31.61 -3.69
C PHE A 259 7.88 -30.44 -3.37
N TYR A 260 7.96 -29.35 -4.14
CA TYR A 260 7.02 -28.25 -4.04
C TYR A 260 5.62 -28.66 -4.52
N ALA A 261 5.52 -29.33 -5.68
CA ALA A 261 4.24 -29.84 -6.22
C ALA A 261 3.56 -30.84 -5.27
N GLY A 262 4.35 -31.67 -4.59
CA GLY A 262 3.89 -32.65 -3.62
C GLY A 262 3.62 -32.10 -2.21
N HIS A 263 3.70 -30.78 -2.00
CA HIS A 263 3.52 -30.11 -0.70
C HIS A 263 4.52 -30.56 0.40
N TYR A 264 5.66 -31.13 0.03
CA TYR A 264 6.74 -31.45 0.98
C TYR A 264 7.58 -30.23 1.34
N LEU A 265 7.60 -29.22 0.47
CA LEU A 265 8.25 -27.93 0.71
C LEU A 265 7.22 -26.87 1.10
N ASN A 266 7.36 -26.30 2.30
CA ASN A 266 6.47 -25.28 2.87
C ASN A 266 7.26 -24.06 3.37
N GLU A 267 6.57 -23.02 3.83
CA GLU A 267 7.16 -21.73 4.23
C GLU A 267 8.12 -21.83 5.42
N ASP A 268 7.89 -22.80 6.32
CA ASP A 268 8.64 -22.96 7.56
C ASP A 268 9.92 -23.79 7.40
N CYS A 269 10.12 -24.44 6.23
CA CYS A 269 11.34 -25.19 5.96
C CYS A 269 12.59 -24.33 6.16
N SER A 270 13.51 -24.81 6.98
CA SER A 270 14.82 -24.20 7.17
C SER A 270 15.88 -25.25 7.49
N VAL A 271 17.14 -24.83 7.57
CA VAL A 271 18.23 -25.71 8.01
C VAL A 271 18.04 -26.17 9.47
N GLU A 272 17.40 -25.34 10.30
CA GLU A 272 17.10 -25.63 11.69
C GLU A 272 15.84 -26.50 11.84
N GLU A 273 14.87 -26.31 10.94
CA GLU A 273 13.61 -27.05 10.89
C GLU A 273 13.45 -27.70 9.49
N PRO A 274 14.10 -28.85 9.25
CA PRO A 274 14.12 -29.48 7.94
C PRO A 274 12.78 -30.11 7.59
N CYS A 275 12.42 -30.05 6.31
CA CYS A 275 11.19 -30.62 5.81
C CYS A 275 11.29 -32.12 5.51
N PRO A 276 10.26 -32.91 5.86
CA PRO A 276 10.29 -34.36 5.69
C PRO A 276 10.36 -34.72 4.20
N ASN A 277 11.12 -35.78 3.88
CA ASN A 277 11.26 -36.32 2.53
C ASN A 277 11.75 -35.32 1.47
N THR A 278 12.41 -34.22 1.89
CA THR A 278 12.89 -33.17 0.99
C THR A 278 14.42 -33.05 1.12
N PRO A 279 15.18 -33.05 0.01
CA PRO A 279 16.62 -32.84 0.05
C PRO A 279 16.99 -31.49 0.67
N PRO A 280 18.07 -31.42 1.48
CA PRO A 280 18.48 -30.16 2.12
C PRO A 280 18.79 -29.05 1.13
N GLU A 281 19.21 -29.39 -0.08
CA GLU A 281 19.48 -28.45 -1.16
C GLU A 281 18.23 -27.65 -1.54
N CYS A 282 17.01 -28.21 -1.42
CA CYS A 282 15.78 -27.55 -1.86
C CYS A 282 15.23 -26.50 -0.89
N PHE A 283 15.70 -26.47 0.37
CA PHE A 283 15.33 -25.45 1.37
C PHE A 283 16.53 -24.59 1.83
N GLN A 284 17.63 -24.63 1.09
CA GLN A 284 18.77 -23.72 1.27
C GLN A 284 18.44 -22.30 0.75
N HIS A 285 19.35 -21.37 1.01
CA HIS A 285 19.29 -19.99 0.49
C HIS A 285 17.98 -19.25 0.82
N GLU A 286 17.55 -19.34 2.09
CA GLU A 286 16.28 -18.74 2.57
C GLU A 286 15.05 -19.31 1.88
N ASN A 287 14.99 -20.66 1.82
CA ASN A 287 13.87 -21.39 1.23
C ASN A 287 13.56 -20.91 -0.20
N LEU A 288 14.63 -20.77 -1.00
CA LEU A 288 14.61 -20.15 -2.32
C LEU A 288 13.57 -20.78 -3.24
N VAL A 289 13.54 -22.11 -3.28
CA VAL A 289 12.66 -22.86 -4.20
C VAL A 289 11.19 -22.56 -3.89
N PHE A 290 10.81 -22.61 -2.61
CA PHE A 290 9.46 -22.31 -2.17
C PHE A 290 9.08 -20.87 -2.54
N ASN A 291 9.94 -19.90 -2.21
CA ASN A 291 9.66 -18.50 -2.44
C ASN A 291 9.51 -18.17 -3.93
N VAL A 292 10.35 -18.75 -4.80
CA VAL A 292 10.28 -18.57 -6.24
C VAL A 292 8.95 -19.11 -6.79
N PHE A 293 8.59 -20.35 -6.47
CA PHE A 293 7.37 -20.97 -7.00
C PHE A 293 6.09 -20.38 -6.41
N HIS A 294 6.10 -19.99 -5.13
CA HIS A 294 4.90 -19.53 -4.44
C HIS A 294 4.59 -18.04 -4.67
N TYR A 295 5.61 -17.18 -4.80
CA TYR A 295 5.41 -15.73 -4.87
C TYR A 295 5.87 -15.07 -6.17
N LEU A 296 6.88 -15.62 -6.86
CA LEU A 296 7.56 -14.89 -7.94
C LEU A 296 7.17 -15.31 -9.35
N VAL A 297 6.78 -16.56 -9.56
CA VAL A 297 6.45 -17.12 -10.89
C VAL A 297 4.98 -17.50 -11.01
N ASP A 298 4.51 -17.64 -12.25
CA ASP A 298 3.15 -18.10 -12.56
C ASP A 298 3.00 -19.62 -12.26
N TYR A 299 1.79 -20.07 -11.90
CA TYR A 299 1.47 -21.47 -11.62
C TYR A 299 1.69 -22.40 -12.83
N ARG A 300 1.81 -21.85 -14.04
CA ARG A 300 2.11 -22.59 -15.28
C ARG A 300 3.61 -22.85 -15.46
N PHE A 301 4.46 -22.15 -14.72
CA PHE A 301 5.90 -22.30 -14.81
C PHE A 301 6.31 -23.76 -14.51
N MET A 302 7.22 -24.32 -15.30
CA MET A 302 7.67 -25.72 -15.19
C MET A 302 6.55 -26.79 -15.20
N ASN A 303 5.43 -26.50 -15.87
CA ASN A 303 4.25 -27.37 -15.95
C ASN A 303 3.74 -27.80 -14.57
N MET A 304 3.79 -26.89 -13.59
CA MET A 304 3.36 -27.15 -12.23
C MET A 304 1.88 -27.54 -12.17
N ASP A 305 1.04 -26.98 -13.03
CA ASP A 305 -0.36 -27.40 -13.24
C ASP A 305 -0.49 -28.91 -13.50
N LYS A 306 0.31 -29.47 -14.41
CA LYS A 306 0.31 -30.90 -14.73
C LYS A 306 0.96 -31.74 -13.63
N LYS A 307 2.04 -31.24 -13.01
CA LYS A 307 2.74 -31.93 -11.92
C LYS A 307 1.83 -32.08 -10.69
N ILE A 308 1.03 -31.06 -10.39
CA ILE A 308 0.02 -31.08 -9.32
C ILE A 308 -1.12 -32.05 -9.67
N LEU A 309 -1.61 -32.05 -10.91
CA LEU A 309 -2.77 -32.84 -11.29
C LEU A 309 -2.50 -34.34 -11.44
N ASN A 310 -1.34 -34.72 -12.00
CA ASN A 310 -1.14 -36.08 -12.49
C ASN A 310 -0.24 -36.95 -11.62
N HIS A 311 0.52 -36.41 -10.65
CA HIS A 311 1.54 -37.14 -9.85
C HIS A 311 2.54 -38.01 -10.64
N LEU A 312 2.46 -38.02 -11.97
CA LEU A 312 3.21 -38.85 -12.91
C LEU A 312 3.86 -37.90 -13.92
N VAL A 313 5.13 -37.65 -13.72
CA VAL A 313 5.99 -36.85 -14.59
C VAL A 313 6.52 -37.77 -15.68
N GLU A 314 6.10 -37.54 -16.93
CA GLU A 314 6.91 -37.96 -18.07
C GLU A 314 8.11 -37.02 -18.22
N THR A 315 9.25 -37.66 -18.43
CA THR A 315 10.60 -37.12 -18.43
C THR A 315 10.84 -36.12 -19.55
N SER A 316 11.42 -34.97 -19.16
CA SER A 316 12.48 -34.25 -19.88
C SER A 316 12.37 -34.22 -21.41
N THR A 317 11.71 -33.19 -21.91
CA THR A 317 12.34 -32.47 -23.02
C THR A 317 13.34 -31.50 -22.39
N ASP A 318 14.59 -31.48 -22.88
CA ASP A 318 15.65 -30.49 -22.56
C ASP A 318 15.27 -29.04 -22.95
N SER A 319 13.97 -28.76 -23.02
CA SER A 319 13.42 -27.44 -23.26
C SER A 319 13.56 -26.60 -22.01
N ILE A 320 14.30 -25.51 -22.11
CA ILE A 320 14.40 -24.48 -21.07
C ILE A 320 12.98 -24.04 -20.70
N PRO A 321 12.61 -24.04 -19.41
CA PRO A 321 11.30 -23.62 -18.98
C PRO A 321 11.08 -22.15 -19.36
N PHE A 322 9.88 -21.86 -19.81
CA PHE A 322 9.53 -20.56 -20.35
C PHE A 322 8.81 -19.73 -19.30
N LEU A 323 9.30 -18.52 -19.04
CA LEU A 323 8.72 -17.58 -18.09
C LEU A 323 8.47 -16.24 -18.79
N THR A 324 7.21 -15.86 -18.97
CA THR A 324 6.84 -14.57 -19.58
C THR A 324 6.64 -13.47 -18.55
N SER A 325 6.22 -13.82 -17.34
CA SER A 325 5.93 -12.87 -16.25
C SER A 325 6.59 -13.26 -14.94
N THR A 326 7.03 -12.27 -14.16
CA THR A 326 7.64 -12.45 -12.84
C THR A 326 7.23 -11.33 -11.89
N SER A 327 7.16 -11.63 -10.59
CA SER A 327 6.92 -10.63 -9.55
C SER A 327 8.23 -10.12 -8.94
N ILE A 328 8.27 -8.83 -8.62
CA ILE A 328 9.25 -8.19 -7.74
C ILE A 328 8.50 -7.65 -6.53
N ILE A 329 8.91 -8.05 -5.33
CA ILE A 329 8.32 -7.62 -4.08
C ILE A 329 9.32 -6.72 -3.37
N LEU A 330 8.92 -5.49 -3.09
CA LEU A 330 9.77 -4.50 -2.43
C LEU A 330 9.64 -4.63 -0.91
N PRO A 331 10.70 -4.34 -0.14
CA PRO A 331 10.66 -4.30 1.33
C PRO A 331 9.98 -3.01 1.82
N ILE A 332 8.81 -2.70 1.28
CA ILE A 332 8.02 -1.51 1.62
C ILE A 332 6.57 -1.95 1.81
N ALA A 333 5.97 -1.59 2.94
CA ALA A 333 4.57 -1.85 3.23
C ALA A 333 3.65 -0.97 2.36
N LYS A 334 2.59 -1.56 1.81
CA LYS A 334 1.53 -0.90 1.05
C LYS A 334 0.89 0.21 1.90
N SER A 335 0.98 1.46 1.43
CA SER A 335 0.44 2.62 2.15
C SER A 335 0.01 3.74 1.21
N SER A 336 -0.98 4.54 1.62
CA SER A 336 -1.36 5.79 0.93
C SER A 336 -0.24 6.83 0.93
N LYS A 337 0.70 6.74 1.89
CA LYS A 337 1.89 7.62 1.98
C LYS A 337 2.88 7.41 0.84
N LEU A 338 2.80 6.30 0.11
CA LEU A 338 3.67 6.01 -1.03
C LEU A 338 3.20 6.65 -2.34
N MET A 339 2.17 7.48 -2.32
CA MET A 339 1.71 8.19 -3.53
C MET A 339 2.84 8.92 -4.29
N PRO A 340 3.67 9.77 -3.66
CA PRO A 340 4.72 10.47 -4.40
C PRO A 340 5.75 9.50 -5.00
N TYR A 341 6.02 8.37 -4.34
CA TYR A 341 6.86 7.30 -4.88
C TYR A 341 6.23 6.63 -6.10
N TYR A 342 4.92 6.32 -6.02
CA TYR A 342 4.14 5.77 -7.14
C TYR A 342 4.17 6.70 -8.36
N GLU A 343 3.93 8.00 -8.17
CA GLU A 343 3.93 9.00 -9.25
C GLU A 343 5.32 9.11 -9.89
N ASN A 344 6.38 9.14 -9.09
CA ASN A 344 7.75 9.24 -9.58
C ASN A 344 8.16 8.03 -10.44
N ILE A 345 7.81 6.82 -9.98
CA ILE A 345 8.11 5.60 -10.75
C ILE A 345 7.25 5.53 -12.01
N THR A 346 5.97 5.88 -11.93
CA THR A 346 5.09 5.88 -13.11
C THR A 346 5.63 6.82 -14.18
N ASN A 347 6.06 8.02 -13.79
CA ASN A 347 6.67 8.99 -14.71
C ASN A 347 7.99 8.46 -15.31
N SER A 348 8.84 7.87 -14.47
CA SER A 348 10.11 7.27 -14.90
C SER A 348 9.86 6.17 -15.93
N LEU A 349 8.95 5.24 -15.64
CA LEU A 349 8.60 4.14 -16.55
C LEU A 349 8.01 4.64 -17.87
N GLN A 350 7.15 5.65 -17.85
CA GLN A 350 6.60 6.26 -19.07
C GLN A 350 7.66 6.94 -19.93
N GLN A 351 8.64 7.61 -19.31
CA GLN A 351 9.77 8.22 -20.01
C GLN A 351 10.67 7.18 -20.69
N PHE A 352 10.88 6.03 -20.03
CA PHE A 352 11.69 4.95 -20.59
C PHE A 352 10.98 4.14 -21.68
N SER A 353 9.67 3.92 -21.56
CA SER A 353 8.85 3.31 -22.62
C SER A 353 8.90 4.11 -23.93
N ARG A 354 9.15 5.42 -23.86
CA ARG A 354 9.23 6.32 -25.03
C ARG A 354 10.63 6.53 -25.60
N SER A 355 11.70 6.09 -24.93
CA SER A 355 13.08 6.29 -25.42
C SER A 355 13.59 5.04 -26.18
N ASN A 356 14.18 5.31 -27.36
CA ASN A 356 14.82 4.47 -28.39
C ASN A 356 15.06 2.94 -28.17
N GLU A 357 15.09 2.22 -29.30
CA GLU A 357 15.34 0.77 -29.51
C GLU A 357 16.51 0.12 -28.74
N ASN A 358 17.41 0.91 -28.12
CA ASN A 358 18.55 0.41 -27.34
C ASN A 358 18.33 0.42 -25.82
N ASN A 359 17.11 0.73 -25.34
CA ASN A 359 16.81 0.70 -23.92
C ASN A 359 16.70 -0.75 -23.39
N PRO A 360 17.38 -1.10 -22.28
CA PRO A 360 17.30 -2.44 -21.69
C PRO A 360 15.88 -2.79 -21.21
N PHE A 361 15.02 -1.79 -21.00
CA PHE A 361 13.67 -1.98 -20.46
C PHE A 361 12.56 -2.00 -21.53
N SER A 362 12.86 -1.80 -22.81
CA SER A 362 11.84 -1.77 -23.88
C SER A 362 11.06 -3.08 -23.99
N THR A 363 11.73 -4.20 -23.67
CA THR A 363 11.18 -5.55 -23.68
C THR A 363 10.26 -5.85 -22.49
N LEU A 364 10.22 -4.98 -21.46
CA LEU A 364 9.47 -5.21 -20.23
C LEU A 364 8.19 -4.38 -20.20
N ASN A 365 7.08 -5.04 -19.93
CA ASN A 365 5.79 -4.46 -19.61
C ASN A 365 5.51 -4.54 -18.12
N LEU A 366 4.91 -3.51 -17.56
CA LEU A 366 4.44 -3.52 -16.18
C LEU A 366 2.93 -3.80 -16.19
N ILE A 367 2.53 -5.01 -15.80
CA ILE A 367 1.11 -5.41 -15.78
C ILE A 367 0.42 -4.84 -14.53
N GLN A 368 1.04 -5.05 -13.37
CA GLN A 368 0.41 -4.77 -12.09
C GLN A 368 1.38 -4.02 -11.19
N TRP A 369 0.94 -2.84 -10.77
CA TRP A 369 1.63 -2.02 -9.81
C TRP A 369 0.66 -1.67 -8.69
N PHE A 370 1.15 -1.70 -7.45
CA PHE A 370 0.35 -1.29 -6.28
C PHE A 370 -0.14 0.15 -6.45
N ARG A 371 -1.44 0.33 -6.68
CA ARG A 371 -2.06 1.65 -6.75
C ARG A 371 -2.67 2.00 -5.40
N PRO A 372 -2.22 3.09 -4.73
CA PRO A 372 -2.90 3.60 -3.54
C PRO A 372 -4.36 3.92 -3.89
N SER A 373 -5.30 3.13 -3.38
CA SER A 373 -6.68 3.06 -3.88
C SER A 373 -7.52 4.31 -3.61
N SER A 374 -7.24 5.02 -2.51
CA SER A 374 -8.02 6.18 -2.06
C SER A 374 -7.52 7.50 -2.63
N THR A 375 -6.22 7.77 -2.50
CA THR A 375 -5.62 9.06 -2.89
C THR A 375 -5.43 9.23 -4.40
N SER A 376 -5.36 8.12 -5.17
CA SER A 376 -5.12 8.20 -6.61
C SER A 376 -6.35 8.67 -7.37
N LYS A 377 -7.54 8.20 -6.98
CA LYS A 377 -8.78 8.53 -7.68
C LYS A 377 -9.19 9.98 -7.46
N SER A 378 -9.03 10.53 -6.26
CA SER A 378 -9.31 11.94 -5.98
C SER A 378 -8.38 12.89 -6.75
N ASN A 379 -7.09 12.58 -6.85
CA ASN A 379 -6.14 13.37 -7.65
C ASN A 379 -6.49 13.33 -9.16
N HIS A 380 -6.86 12.17 -9.70
CA HIS A 380 -7.29 12.06 -11.10
C HIS A 380 -8.62 12.77 -11.36
N LEU A 381 -9.60 12.69 -10.47
CA LEU A 381 -10.86 13.45 -10.55
C LEU A 381 -10.60 14.96 -10.65
N SER A 382 -9.61 15.49 -9.91
CA SER A 382 -9.23 16.90 -10.01
C SER A 382 -8.69 17.27 -11.41
N PHE A 383 -7.92 16.37 -12.03
CA PHE A 383 -7.33 16.57 -13.35
C PHE A 383 -8.36 16.38 -14.47
N ASP A 384 -9.23 15.38 -14.37
CA ASP A 384 -10.29 15.12 -15.34
C ASP A 384 -11.32 16.26 -15.36
N ASN A 385 -11.60 16.88 -14.20
CA ASN A 385 -12.42 18.10 -14.14
C ASN A 385 -11.77 19.27 -14.90
N VAL A 386 -10.44 19.42 -14.81
CA VAL A 386 -9.69 20.43 -15.60
C VAL A 386 -9.73 20.09 -17.09
N ALA A 387 -9.64 18.80 -17.44
CA ALA A 387 -9.76 18.34 -18.83
C ALA A 387 -11.15 18.63 -19.42
N VAL A 388 -12.22 18.42 -18.65
CA VAL A 388 -13.60 18.76 -19.05
C VAL A 388 -13.75 20.27 -19.28
N ILE A 389 -13.22 21.10 -18.37
CA ILE A 389 -13.25 22.56 -18.52
C ILE A 389 -12.42 23.00 -19.74
N ALA A 390 -11.24 22.42 -19.94
CA ALA A 390 -10.37 22.73 -21.07
C ALA A 390 -11.02 22.35 -22.42
N ALA A 391 -11.71 21.19 -22.47
CA ALA A 391 -12.44 20.74 -23.64
C ALA A 391 -13.65 21.63 -23.95
N ASP A 392 -14.43 22.03 -22.93
CA ASP A 392 -15.58 22.92 -23.09
C ASP A 392 -15.17 24.35 -23.51
N MET A 393 -14.00 24.82 -23.04
CA MET A 393 -13.41 26.10 -23.44
C MET A 393 -12.63 26.07 -24.76
N GLY A 394 -12.55 24.92 -25.46
CA GLY A 394 -11.83 24.78 -26.72
C GLY A 394 -10.31 24.97 -26.62
N LEU A 395 -9.75 24.85 -25.41
CA LEU A 395 -8.34 25.05 -25.13
C LEU A 395 -7.56 23.75 -25.34
N LYS A 396 -6.45 23.82 -26.09
CA LYS A 396 -5.53 22.67 -26.19
C LYS A 396 -4.99 22.35 -24.79
N TYR A 397 -5.03 21.07 -24.41
CA TYR A 397 -4.58 20.54 -23.11
C TYR A 397 -3.19 21.01 -22.65
N THR A 398 -2.35 21.48 -23.58
CA THR A 398 -1.00 22.00 -23.32
C THR A 398 -0.97 23.30 -22.50
N LEU A 399 -2.07 24.04 -22.38
CA LEU A 399 -2.13 25.30 -21.62
C LEU A 399 -2.33 25.11 -20.11
N PHE A 400 -2.83 23.94 -19.67
CA PHE A 400 -3.11 23.64 -18.27
C PHE A 400 -2.00 22.79 -17.62
N ASN A 401 -0.74 23.08 -17.95
CA ASN A 401 0.40 22.45 -17.28
C ASN A 401 0.47 22.96 -15.83
N LYS A 402 0.64 22.05 -14.86
CA LYS A 402 0.62 22.32 -13.41
C LYS A 402 1.60 23.43 -12.99
N SER A 403 2.72 23.59 -13.71
CA SER A 403 3.70 24.66 -13.46
C SER A 403 3.21 26.07 -13.81
N LEU A 404 2.30 26.20 -14.79
CA LEU A 404 1.77 27.50 -15.22
C LEU A 404 0.66 28.00 -14.30
N ILE A 405 -0.10 27.09 -13.69
CA ILE A 405 -1.23 27.43 -12.82
C ILE A 405 -0.77 27.75 -11.39
N SER A 406 0.30 27.10 -10.90
CA SER A 406 0.89 27.44 -9.59
C SER A 406 1.41 28.87 -9.55
N ASP A 407 1.97 29.36 -10.66
CA ASP A 407 2.52 30.72 -10.77
C ASP A 407 1.42 31.79 -10.92
N LEU A 408 0.22 31.40 -11.38
CA LEU A 408 -0.92 32.30 -11.56
C LEU A 408 -1.77 32.48 -10.29
N MET A 409 -1.74 31.51 -9.36
CA MET A 409 -2.58 31.50 -8.15
C MET A 409 -1.88 31.96 -6.87
N LEU A 410 -0.57 32.28 -6.91
CA LEU A 410 0.19 32.78 -5.75
C LEU A 410 1.10 33.98 -6.09
N PRO A 411 0.56 35.18 -6.39
CA PRO A 411 1.38 36.39 -6.44
C PRO A 411 1.52 37.10 -5.08
N SER A 412 0.94 36.59 -3.98
CA SER A 412 0.97 37.27 -2.68
C SER A 412 1.50 36.38 -1.56
N LEU A 413 2.80 36.08 -1.60
CA LEU A 413 3.65 35.75 -0.44
C LEU A 413 5.12 35.80 -0.90
N ALA A 414 5.53 36.99 -1.35
CA ALA A 414 6.91 37.44 -1.46
C ALA A 414 6.95 38.93 -1.08
#